data_AF-A0A7J4E5H8-F1
#
_entry.id   AF-A0A7J4E5H8-F1
#
_cell.length_a   1.000
_cell.length_b   1.000
_cell.length_c   1.000
_cell.angle_alpha   90.00
_cell.angle_beta   90.00
_cell.angle_gamma   90.00
#
_symmetry.space_group_name_H-M   'P 1'
#
loop_
_entity.id
_entity.type
_entity.pdbx_description
1 polymer ?
#
loop_
_entity_poly.entity_id
_entity_poly.type
_entity_poly.pdbx_seq_one_letter_code
_entity_poly.pdbx_strand_id
1 'polypeptide(L)'
;MKLLKEHGSLEKILKLKALPENVPKIKEIFLKPKVTDEYKLEWREPNVEGTVEYLCRERDFSEARVRGALGRMLEGLKATREKRTLESFFG
;
A
#
# COMPACT_ATOMS: atom_id res chain seq x y z
N MET A 1 0.31 2.24 27.41
CA MET A 1 1.28 1.13 27.16
C MET A 1 1.65 0.31 28.40
N LYS A 2 1.62 0.84 29.64
CA LYS A 2 2.05 0.08 30.85
C LYS A 2 1.35 -1.27 31.03
N LEU A 3 0.02 -1.29 31.01
CA LEU A 3 -0.79 -2.51 31.23
C LEU A 3 -0.52 -3.65 30.23
N LEU A 4 -0.31 -3.33 28.95
CA LEU A 4 0.00 -4.36 27.94
C LEU A 4 1.42 -4.90 28.10
N LYS A 5 2.36 -4.06 28.52
CA LYS A 5 3.74 -4.47 28.83
C LYS A 5 3.82 -5.31 30.13
N GLU A 6 2.99 -5.00 31.12
CA GLU A 6 2.96 -5.69 32.42
C GLU A 6 2.20 -7.03 32.36
N HIS A 7 1.07 -7.07 31.66
CA HIS A 7 0.21 -8.26 31.63
C HIS A 7 0.34 -9.11 30.36
N GLY A 8 1.02 -8.61 29.31
CA GLY A 8 1.41 -9.38 28.12
C GLY A 8 0.28 -9.78 27.16
N SER A 9 -0.99 -9.81 27.59
CA SER A 9 -2.11 -10.14 26.71
C SER A 9 -3.38 -9.39 27.06
N LEU A 10 -4.23 -9.15 26.06
CA LEU A 10 -5.52 -8.49 26.22
C LEU A 10 -6.47 -9.33 27.09
N GLU A 11 -6.36 -10.66 27.08
CA GLU A 11 -7.16 -11.57 27.89
C GLU A 11 -6.84 -11.44 29.39
N LYS A 12 -5.55 -11.26 29.73
CA LYS A 12 -5.13 -11.01 31.11
C LYS A 12 -5.63 -9.63 31.60
N ILE A 13 -5.65 -8.63 30.72
CA ILE A 13 -6.20 -7.30 31.03
C ILE A 13 -7.72 -7.35 31.15
N LEU A 14 -8.41 -8.13 30.32
CA LEU A 14 -9.87 -8.30 30.34
C LEU A 14 -10.36 -8.89 31.69
N LYS A 15 -9.53 -9.72 32.34
CA LYS A 15 -9.79 -10.24 33.69
C LYS A 15 -9.62 -9.20 34.81
N LEU A 16 -8.81 -8.17 34.57
CA LEU A 16 -8.52 -7.11 35.54
C LEU A 16 -9.41 -5.88 35.36
N LYS A 17 -9.94 -5.67 34.16
CA LYS A 17 -10.78 -4.52 33.81
C LYS A 17 -11.76 -4.90 32.70
N ALA A 18 -13.01 -4.46 32.85
CA ALA A 18 -13.99 -4.56 31.78
C ALA A 18 -13.50 -3.76 30.56
N LEU A 19 -13.32 -4.45 29.43
CA LEU A 19 -13.09 -3.83 28.14
C LEU A 19 -14.39 -3.89 27.32
N PRO A 20 -14.51 -3.05 26.27
CA PRO A 20 -15.64 -3.13 25.36
C PRO A 20 -15.85 -4.54 24.77
N GLU A 21 -17.11 -4.96 24.62
CA GLU A 21 -17.46 -6.31 24.13
C GLU A 21 -16.96 -6.61 22.71
N ASN A 22 -16.64 -5.57 21.93
CA ASN A 22 -16.13 -5.72 20.57
C ASN A 22 -14.63 -6.05 20.50
N VAL A 23 -13.90 -6.03 21.62
CA VAL A 23 -12.45 -6.30 21.65
C VAL A 23 -12.06 -7.65 21.02
N PRO A 24 -12.77 -8.77 21.27
CA PRO A 24 -12.49 -10.04 20.58
C PRO A 24 -12.66 -9.95 19.06
N LYS A 25 -13.70 -9.24 18.59
CA LYS A 25 -13.96 -9.04 17.15
C LYS A 25 -12.88 -8.17 16.51
N ILE A 26 -12.47 -7.09 17.19
CA ILE A 26 -11.37 -6.23 16.74
C ILE A 26 -10.08 -7.05 16.64
N LYS A 27 -9.76 -7.85 17.65
CA LYS A 27 -8.59 -8.73 17.65
C LYS A 27 -8.63 -9.69 16.44
N GLU A 28 -9.79 -10.26 16.14
CA GLU A 28 -9.95 -11.14 14.98
C GLU A 28 -9.72 -10.41 13.65
N ILE A 29 -10.19 -9.18 13.48
CA ILE A 29 -9.93 -8.38 12.27
C ILE A 29 -8.43 -8.18 12.04
N PHE A 30 -7.66 -7.92 13.09
CA PHE A 30 -6.21 -7.73 12.98
C PHE A 30 -5.43 -9.04 12.80
N LEU A 31 -5.85 -10.13 13.46
CA LEU A 31 -5.14 -11.41 13.42
C LEU A 31 -5.55 -12.30 12.23
N LYS A 32 -6.80 -12.17 11.77
CA LYS A 32 -7.38 -12.92 10.65
C LYS A 32 -8.06 -11.94 9.69
N PRO A 33 -7.29 -11.00 9.11
CA PRO A 33 -7.85 -10.13 8.08
C PRO A 33 -8.33 -10.99 6.90
N LYS A 34 -9.37 -10.51 6.22
CA LYS A 34 -9.76 -11.10 4.94
C LYS A 34 -8.69 -10.74 3.91
N VAL A 35 -7.87 -11.72 3.57
CA VAL A 35 -6.80 -11.60 2.56
C VAL A 35 -7.13 -12.49 1.37
N THR A 36 -6.51 -12.19 0.24
CA THR A 36 -6.58 -13.03 -0.96
C THR A 36 -5.18 -13.17 -1.54
N ASP A 37 -4.85 -14.40 -1.94
CA ASP A 37 -3.64 -14.71 -2.71
C ASP A 37 -3.94 -14.78 -4.22
N GLU A 38 -5.20 -14.55 -4.62
CA GLU A 38 -5.66 -14.62 -6.00
C GLU A 38 -5.39 -13.32 -6.76
N TYR A 39 -4.10 -12.99 -6.96
CA TYR A 39 -3.69 -11.86 -7.79
C TYR A 39 -2.40 -12.16 -8.57
N LYS A 40 -2.20 -11.41 -9.66
CA LYS A 40 -0.96 -11.43 -10.45
C LYS A 40 -0.33 -10.04 -10.45
N LEU A 41 0.97 -9.97 -10.20
CA LEU A 41 1.73 -8.73 -10.29
C LEU A 41 2.22 -8.54 -11.73
N GLU A 42 1.59 -7.63 -12.45
CA GLU A 42 1.92 -7.31 -13.84
C GLU A 42 2.11 -5.80 -14.01
N TRP A 43 3.27 -5.40 -14.54
CA TRP A 43 3.56 -4.00 -14.86
C TRP A 43 3.30 -3.74 -16.34
N ARG A 44 2.23 -2.99 -16.61
CA ARG A 44 1.80 -2.59 -17.96
C ARG A 44 2.14 -1.13 -18.22
N GLU A 45 2.20 -0.76 -19.48
CA GLU A 45 2.40 0.63 -19.86
C GLU A 45 1.14 1.44 -19.54
N PRO A 46 1.28 2.63 -18.92
CA PRO A 46 0.14 3.49 -18.61
C PRO A 46 -0.51 4.02 -19.90
N ASN A 47 -1.84 4.12 -19.90
CA ASN A 47 -2.55 4.86 -20.94
C ASN A 47 -2.35 6.37 -20.72
N VAL A 48 -1.37 6.95 -21.42
CA VAL A 48 -0.96 8.35 -21.22
C VAL A 48 -2.11 9.31 -21.46
N GLU A 49 -2.78 9.23 -22.61
CA GLU A 49 -3.86 10.16 -22.96
C GLU A 49 -5.08 9.97 -22.05
N GLY A 50 -5.45 8.72 -21.73
CA GLY A 50 -6.55 8.47 -20.79
C GLY A 50 -6.26 8.98 -19.37
N THR A 51 -4.99 8.92 -18.94
CA THR A 51 -4.57 9.46 -17.63
C THR A 51 -4.59 10.98 -17.62
N VAL A 52 -4.14 11.62 -18.70
CA VAL A 52 -4.17 13.08 -18.86
C VAL A 52 -5.62 13.56 -18.89
N GLU A 53 -6.49 12.90 -19.65
CA GLU A 53 -7.91 13.24 -19.74
C GLU A 53 -8.56 13.20 -18.34
N TYR A 54 -8.46 12.06 -17.64
CA TYR A 54 -9.06 11.91 -16.31
C TYR A 54 -8.51 12.92 -15.30
N LEU A 55 -7.19 13.07 -15.20
CA LEU A 55 -6.60 13.93 -14.17
C LEU A 55 -6.71 15.43 -14.50
N CYS A 56 -6.55 15.82 -15.75
CA CYS A 56 -6.48 17.23 -16.12
C CYS A 56 -7.85 17.81 -16.48
N ARG A 57 -8.74 17.01 -17.11
CA ARG A 57 -10.09 17.47 -17.47
C ARG A 57 -11.10 17.28 -16.36
N GLU A 58 -11.07 16.16 -15.64
CA GLU A 58 -12.08 15.88 -14.61
C GLU A 58 -11.64 16.30 -13.20
N ARG A 59 -10.32 16.37 -12.95
CA ARG A 59 -9.76 16.62 -11.61
C ARG A 59 -8.91 17.89 -11.51
N ASP A 60 -8.88 18.71 -12.57
CA ASP A 60 -8.17 20.00 -12.66
C ASP A 60 -6.67 19.96 -12.29
N PHE A 61 -6.00 18.83 -12.56
CA PHE A 61 -4.54 18.76 -12.43
C PHE A 61 -3.86 19.52 -13.58
N SER A 62 -2.65 20.03 -13.31
CA SER A 62 -1.82 20.67 -14.33
C SER A 62 -1.30 19.63 -15.32
N GLU A 63 -1.70 19.74 -16.58
CA GLU A 63 -1.30 18.83 -17.65
C GLU A 63 0.22 18.73 -17.81
N ALA A 64 0.95 19.85 -17.74
CA ALA A 64 2.41 19.85 -17.80
C ALA A 64 3.03 18.99 -16.68
N ARG A 65 2.48 19.06 -15.46
CA ARG A 65 2.94 18.24 -14.33
C ARG A 65 2.60 16.77 -14.52
N VAL A 66 1.40 16.46 -14.99
CA VAL A 66 0.93 15.08 -15.23
C VAL A 66 1.76 14.43 -16.33
N ARG A 67 1.92 15.09 -17.48
CA ARG A 67 2.75 14.58 -18.59
C ARG A 67 4.21 14.41 -18.19
N GLY A 68 4.77 15.35 -17.43
CA GLY A 68 6.14 15.22 -16.91
C GLY A 68 6.33 14.04 -15.96
N ALA A 69 5.34 13.76 -15.10
CA ALA A 69 5.38 12.59 -14.22
C ALA A 69 5.23 11.27 -14.99
N LEU A 70 4.32 11.22 -15.97
CA LEU A 70 4.13 10.06 -16.86
C LEU A 70 5.39 9.75 -17.67
N GLY A 71 6.09 10.79 -18.16
CA GLY A 71 7.38 10.63 -18.85
C GLY A 71 8.42 9.92 -17.99
N ARG A 72 8.66 10.41 -16.76
CA ARG A 72 9.59 9.79 -15.82
C ARG A 72 9.20 8.35 -15.46
N MET A 73 7.90 8.07 -15.32
CA MET A 73 7.38 6.73 -15.04
C MET A 73 7.69 5.77 -16.21
N LEU A 74 7.45 6.20 -17.45
CA LEU A 74 7.74 5.39 -18.65
C LEU A 74 9.24 5.10 -18.79
N GLU A 75 10.09 6.09 -18.52
CA GLU A 75 11.55 5.90 -18.50
C GLU A 75 11.97 4.88 -17.43
N GLY A 76 11.44 4.99 -16.20
CA GLY A 76 11.73 4.04 -15.13
C GLY A 76 11.24 2.61 -15.43
N LEU A 77 10.09 2.47 -16.12
CA LEU A 77 9.60 1.17 -16.57
C LEU A 77 10.52 0.54 -17.61
N LYS A 78 11.08 1.32 -18.54
CA LYS A 78 12.08 0.82 -19.51
C LYS A 78 13.35 0.36 -18.80
N ALA A 79 13.91 1.18 -17.92
CA ALA A 79 15.11 0.84 -17.15
C ALA A 79 14.93 -0.44 -16.29
N THR A 80 13.73 -0.65 -15.74
CA THR A 80 13.42 -1.84 -14.92
C THR A 80 13.29 -3.12 -15.75
N ARG A 81 12.92 -3.01 -17.04
CA ARG A 81 12.82 -4.12 -18.00
C ARG A 81 14.17 -4.51 -18.60
N GLU A 82 15.15 -3.60 -18.57
CA GLU A 82 16.53 -3.88 -18.99
C GLU A 82 17.27 -4.75 -17.95
N LYS A 83 18.40 -5.38 -18.35
CA LYS A 83 19.15 -6.31 -17.49
C LYS A 83 19.55 -5.62 -16.18
N ARG A 84 18.94 -6.06 -15.06
CA ARG A 84 19.33 -5.59 -13.73
C ARG A 84 20.76 -6.02 -13.41
N THR A 85 21.58 -5.08 -12.97
CA THR A 85 22.96 -5.32 -12.54
C THR A 85 22.98 -5.57 -11.03
N LEU A 86 24.02 -6.24 -10.51
CA LEU A 86 24.20 -6.40 -9.06
C LEU A 86 24.37 -5.04 -8.37
N GLU A 87 24.98 -4.07 -9.02
CA GLU A 87 25.07 -2.69 -8.53
C GLU A 87 23.68 -2.08 -8.27
N SER A 88 22.66 -2.42 -9.05
CA SER A 88 21.28 -1.94 -8.78
C SER A 88 20.67 -2.45 -7.46
N PHE A 89 21.25 -3.50 -6.86
CA PHE A 89 20.81 -4.05 -5.57
C PHE A 89 21.73 -3.66 -4.41
N PHE A 90 23.01 -3.36 -4.67
CA PHE A 90 24.05 -3.25 -3.63
C PHE A 90 24.93 -2.00 -3.72
N GLY A 91 24.72 -1.14 -4.73
CA GLY A 91 25.42 0.14 -4.90
C GLY A 91 24.89 1.26 -4.00
#